data_AF-A0A6J5W7Y5-F1
#
_entry.id   AF-A0A6J5W7Y5-F1
#
_cell.length_a   1.000
_cell.length_b   1.000
_cell.length_c   1.000
_cell.angle_alpha   90.00
_cell.angle_beta   90.00
_cell.angle_gamma   90.00
#
_symmetry.space_group_name_H-M   'P 1'
#
loop_
_entity.id
_entity.type
_entity.pdbx_description
1 polymer ?
#
loop_
_entity_poly.entity_id
_entity_poly.type
_entity_poly.pdbx_seq_one_letter_code
_entity_poly.pdbx_strand_id
1 'polypeptide(L)'
;MQLVLEGKVKNSGKWAEYKRHAEEFICACIQKGSYNVNRTPGGLLWFLPWNNVQYIATATLATTVYSIYLEAKHASLNCPAGSATPSDLIASIKSQVGYILGVSNLINMSYMVGFGNGGNYPKQIHHRGASMISIKKDAIPVTCKGGFEEWFHKNAPNPNVLDGAVVSPRL
;
A
#
# COMPACT_ATOMS: atom_id res chain seq x y z
N MET A 1 3.39 -16.97 12.81
CA MET A 1 4.63 -16.18 12.69
C MET A 1 5.08 -15.62 14.04
N GLN A 2 4.39 -14.64 14.62
CA GLN A 2 4.75 -14.01 15.91
C GLN A 2 4.91 -15.02 17.07
N LEU A 3 3.91 -15.87 17.31
CA LEU A 3 3.95 -16.83 18.43
C LEU A 3 5.15 -17.78 18.37
N VAL A 4 5.59 -18.15 17.16
CA VAL A 4 6.74 -19.02 16.94
C VAL A 4 8.03 -18.27 17.27
N LEU A 5 8.17 -17.03 16.79
CA LEU A 5 9.34 -16.20 17.05
C LEU A 5 9.45 -15.77 18.52
N GLU A 6 8.33 -15.60 19.21
CA GLU A 6 8.29 -15.31 20.64
C GLU A 6 8.57 -16.54 21.51
N GLY A 7 8.68 -17.74 20.92
CA GLY A 7 8.87 -19.00 21.65
C GLY A 7 7.63 -19.46 22.42
N LYS A 8 6.47 -18.82 22.21
CA LYS A 8 5.19 -19.20 22.83
C LYS A 8 4.65 -20.52 22.30
N VAL A 9 5.05 -20.90 21.08
CA VAL A 9 4.74 -22.19 20.48
C VAL A 9 5.99 -22.81 19.86
N LYS A 10 6.05 -24.14 19.81
CA LYS A 10 7.16 -24.85 19.16
C LYS A 10 7.15 -24.60 17.65
N ASN A 11 8.33 -24.43 17.06
CA ASN A 11 8.51 -24.35 15.62
C ASN A 11 8.40 -25.75 14.98
N SER A 12 7.20 -26.33 15.03
CA SER A 12 6.92 -27.68 14.54
C SER A 12 5.46 -27.79 14.07
N GLY A 13 5.17 -28.74 13.18
CA GLY A 13 3.82 -28.96 12.66
C GLY A 13 3.25 -27.70 11.99
N LYS A 14 1.98 -27.39 12.27
CA LYS A 14 1.27 -26.25 11.66
C LYS A 14 1.90 -24.88 11.95
N TRP A 15 2.50 -24.71 13.11
CA TRP A 15 3.15 -23.45 13.46
C TRP A 15 4.39 -23.16 12.59
N ALA A 16 5.18 -24.20 12.30
CA ALA A 16 6.31 -24.10 11.36
C ALA A 16 5.82 -23.82 9.94
N GLU A 17 4.73 -24.46 9.51
CA GLU A 17 4.11 -24.24 8.20
C GLU A 17 3.65 -22.77 8.04
N TYR A 18 2.93 -22.23 9.03
CA TYR A 18 2.51 -20.82 9.01
C TYR A 18 3.68 -19.84 9.03
N LYS A 19 4.75 -20.15 9.77
CA LYS A 19 5.97 -19.33 9.75
C LYS A 19 6.59 -19.36 8.35
N ARG A 20 6.77 -20.54 7.76
CA ARG A 20 7.36 -20.72 6.43
C ARG A 20 6.58 -19.96 5.36
N HIS A 21 5.25 -20.10 5.29
CA HIS A 21 4.46 -19.39 4.28
C HIS A 21 4.54 -17.86 4.43
N ALA A 22 4.58 -17.35 5.66
CA ALA A 22 4.72 -15.92 5.89
C ALA A 22 6.11 -15.41 5.46
N GLU A 23 7.17 -16.16 5.76
CA GLU A 23 8.53 -15.86 5.33
C GLU A 23 8.68 -15.90 3.81
N GLU A 24 8.12 -16.93 3.14
CA GLU A 24 8.10 -17.04 1.68
C GLU A 24 7.38 -15.85 1.03
N PHE A 25 6.24 -15.43 1.59
CA PHE A 25 5.50 -14.26 1.12
C PHE A 25 6.32 -12.96 1.26
N ILE A 26 6.97 -12.75 2.41
CA ILE A 26 7.83 -11.58 2.63
C ILE A 26 9.02 -11.60 1.66
N CYS A 27 9.68 -12.74 1.50
CA CYS A 27 10.77 -12.93 0.55
C CYS A 27 10.35 -12.58 -0.88
N ALA A 28 9.16 -13.03 -1.30
CA ALA A 28 8.60 -12.70 -2.61
C ALA A 28 8.34 -11.19 -2.79
N CYS A 29 7.85 -10.50 -1.74
CA CYS A 29 7.60 -9.05 -1.78
C CYS A 29 8.91 -8.24 -1.88
N ILE A 30 9.97 -8.65 -1.16
CA ILE A 30 11.27 -7.97 -1.19
C ILE A 30 12.17 -8.40 -2.37
N GLN A 31 11.63 -9.18 -3.31
CA GLN A 31 12.33 -9.68 -4.50
C GLN A 31 13.50 -10.63 -4.21
N LYS A 32 13.47 -11.34 -3.08
CA LYS A 32 14.45 -12.37 -2.72
C LYS A 32 13.86 -13.80 -2.72
N GLY A 33 12.60 -13.97 -3.14
CA GLY A 33 11.91 -15.26 -3.22
C GLY A 33 12.27 -16.07 -4.47
N SER A 34 11.86 -17.33 -4.50
CA SER A 34 11.91 -18.17 -5.72
C SER A 34 10.90 -17.73 -6.77
N TYR A 35 9.74 -17.24 -6.31
CA TYR A 35 8.70 -16.65 -7.14
C TYR A 35 8.32 -15.29 -6.54
N ASN A 36 8.82 -14.23 -7.15
CA ASN A 36 8.63 -12.88 -6.64
C ASN A 36 7.28 -12.31 -7.05
N VAL A 37 6.74 -11.41 -6.22
CA VAL A 37 5.59 -10.59 -6.61
C VAL A 37 6.03 -9.69 -7.76
N ASN A 38 5.21 -9.61 -8.81
CA ASN A 38 5.49 -8.77 -9.97
C ASN A 38 5.68 -7.30 -9.55
N ARG A 39 6.43 -6.55 -10.34
CA ARG A 39 6.57 -5.09 -10.18
C ARG A 39 6.18 -4.38 -11.45
N THR A 40 5.63 -3.19 -11.29
CA THR A 40 5.46 -2.25 -12.41
C THR A 40 6.83 -1.83 -12.93
N PRO A 41 6.93 -1.26 -14.15
CA PRO A 41 8.19 -0.69 -14.64
C PRO A 41 8.82 0.34 -13.70
N GLY A 42 8.00 1.03 -12.90
CA GLY A 42 8.46 1.99 -11.88
C GLY A 42 8.83 1.36 -10.52
N GLY A 43 8.76 0.04 -10.37
CA GLY A 43 9.18 -0.67 -9.16
C GLY A 43 8.13 -0.81 -8.05
N LEU A 44 6.88 -0.42 -8.30
CA LEU A 44 5.76 -0.66 -7.38
C LEU A 44 5.34 -2.14 -7.44
N LEU A 45 5.14 -2.79 -6.31
CA LEU A 45 4.60 -4.16 -6.26
C LEU A 45 3.23 -4.23 -6.95
N TRP A 46 2.97 -5.32 -7.67
CA TRP A 46 1.76 -5.52 -8.46
C TRP A 46 1.14 -6.88 -8.15
N PHE A 47 0.06 -6.84 -7.37
CA PHE A 47 -0.71 -8.01 -6.99
C PHE A 47 -1.91 -8.21 -7.91
N LEU A 48 -2.68 -7.15 -8.17
CA LEU A 48 -3.94 -7.20 -8.91
C LEU A 48 -4.19 -5.89 -9.67
N PRO A 49 -5.01 -5.92 -10.75
CA PRO A 49 -5.35 -4.73 -11.53
C PRO A 49 -6.16 -3.67 -10.76
N TRP A 50 -6.91 -4.09 -9.74
CA TRP A 50 -7.80 -3.22 -8.97
C TRP A 50 -7.33 -3.17 -7.52
N ASN A 51 -7.41 -1.98 -6.90
CA ASN A 51 -7.08 -1.77 -5.49
C ASN A 51 -5.67 -2.24 -5.08
N ASN A 52 -4.73 -2.27 -6.04
CA ASN A 52 -3.38 -2.78 -5.82
C ASN A 52 -2.68 -2.17 -4.58
N VAL A 53 -2.81 -0.86 -4.37
CA VAL A 53 -2.17 -0.18 -3.22
C VAL A 53 -2.67 -0.67 -1.86
N GLN A 54 -3.89 -1.22 -1.78
CA GLN A 54 -4.39 -1.88 -0.55
C GLN A 54 -3.56 -3.13 -0.20
N TYR A 55 -3.20 -3.92 -1.21
CA TYR A 55 -2.35 -5.11 -1.04
C TYR A 55 -0.92 -4.71 -0.67
N ILE A 56 -0.39 -3.68 -1.33
CA ILE A 56 0.94 -3.16 -1.00
C ILE A 56 0.98 -2.65 0.44
N ALA A 57 0.01 -1.86 0.87
CA ALA A 57 -0.06 -1.35 2.24
C ALA A 57 -0.14 -2.48 3.27
N THR A 58 -0.88 -3.55 2.96
CA THR A 58 -0.98 -4.73 3.83
C THR A 58 0.35 -5.51 3.87
N ALA A 59 0.99 -5.69 2.71
CA ALA A 59 2.27 -6.37 2.60
C ALA A 59 3.40 -5.60 3.30
N THR A 60 3.44 -4.27 3.16
CA THR A 60 4.42 -3.42 3.85
C THR A 60 4.18 -3.42 5.35
N LEU A 61 2.93 -3.37 5.81
CA LEU A 61 2.60 -3.49 7.23
C LEU A 61 3.07 -4.84 7.80
N ALA A 62 2.72 -5.95 7.15
CA ALA A 62 3.12 -7.28 7.59
C ALA A 62 4.65 -7.45 7.63
N THR A 63 5.35 -6.93 6.61
CA THR A 63 6.81 -6.94 6.54
C THR A 63 7.43 -6.07 7.63
N THR A 64 6.83 -4.92 7.94
CA THR A 64 7.30 -4.00 9.01
C THR A 64 7.18 -4.65 10.37
N VAL A 65 6.03 -5.29 10.63
CA VAL A 65 5.83 -6.02 11.88
C VAL A 65 6.86 -7.14 11.99
N TYR A 66 7.14 -7.88 10.90
CA TYR A 66 8.13 -8.94 10.91
C TYR A 66 9.56 -8.42 11.13
N SER A 67 9.94 -7.30 10.52
CA SER A 67 11.26 -6.72 10.72
C SER A 67 11.50 -6.33 12.17
N ILE A 68 10.48 -5.79 12.85
CA ILE A 68 10.56 -5.47 14.30
C ILE A 68 10.81 -6.73 15.12
N TYR A 69 10.16 -7.85 14.80
CA TYR A 69 10.41 -9.12 15.50
C TYR A 69 11.81 -9.67 15.26
N LEU A 70 12.30 -9.61 14.02
CA LEU A 70 13.65 -10.06 13.69
C LEU A 70 14.71 -9.21 14.40
N GLU A 71 14.53 -7.89 14.43
CA GLU A 71 15.39 -6.95 15.14
C GLU A 71 15.48 -7.30 16.63
N ALA A 72 14.34 -7.48 17.30
CA ALA A 72 14.27 -7.81 18.73
C ALA A 72 14.89 -9.18 19.07
N LYS A 73 15.07 -10.06 18.08
CA LYS A 73 15.70 -11.37 18.23
C LYS A 73 17.11 -11.44 17.66
N HIS A 74 17.66 -10.31 17.18
CA HIS A 74 18.94 -10.25 16.47
C HIS A 74 19.04 -11.29 15.35
N ALA A 75 17.94 -11.49 14.62
CA ALA A 75 17.79 -12.50 13.59
C ALA A 75 17.69 -11.87 12.20
N SER A 76 17.96 -12.68 11.17
CA SER A 76 17.72 -12.33 9.77
C SER A 76 16.75 -13.33 9.13
N LEU A 77 16.08 -12.89 8.06
CA LEU A 77 15.21 -13.72 7.25
C LEU A 77 16.03 -14.41 6.15
N ASN A 78 15.99 -15.73 6.09
CA ASN A 78 16.65 -16.48 5.02
C ASN A 78 15.70 -16.64 3.84
N CYS A 79 16.01 -15.96 2.73
CA CYS A 79 15.28 -16.08 1.48
C CYS A 79 16.09 -16.89 0.44
N PRO A 80 15.43 -17.46 -0.59
CA PRO A 80 16.10 -18.19 -1.67
C PRO A 80 17.25 -17.44 -2.36
N ALA A 81 17.11 -16.13 -2.59
CA ALA A 81 18.14 -15.30 -3.22
C ALA A 81 19.16 -14.70 -2.22
N GLY A 82 19.15 -15.14 -0.96
CA GLY A 82 20.06 -14.68 0.09
C GLY A 82 19.35 -14.20 1.35
N SER A 83 20.13 -14.00 2.41
CA SER A 83 19.61 -13.49 3.69
C SER A 83 19.16 -12.03 3.57
N ALA A 84 18.16 -11.65 4.37
CA ALA A 84 17.62 -10.31 4.47
C ALA A 84 17.57 -9.89 5.94
N THR A 85 18.29 -8.82 6.27
CA THR A 85 18.30 -8.25 7.62
C THR A 85 17.03 -7.41 7.85
N PRO A 86 16.71 -7.04 9.11
CA PRO A 86 15.64 -6.09 9.38
C PRO A 86 15.79 -4.77 8.60
N SER A 87 17.03 -4.28 8.44
CA SER A 87 17.31 -3.06 7.66
C SER A 87 16.98 -3.22 6.18
N ASP A 88 17.25 -4.40 5.58
CA ASP A 88 16.87 -4.69 4.19
C ASP A 88 15.35 -4.67 4.01
N LEU A 89 14.61 -5.24 4.97
CA LEU A 89 13.14 -5.24 4.96
C LEU A 89 12.61 -3.80 5.01
N ILE A 90 13.11 -2.99 5.95
CA ILE A 90 12.74 -1.58 6.08
C ILE A 90 13.10 -0.78 4.81
N ALA A 91 14.25 -1.04 4.19
CA ALA A 91 14.61 -0.40 2.93
C ALA A 91 13.62 -0.74 1.80
N SER A 92 13.21 -2.01 1.67
CA SER A 92 12.16 -2.41 0.71
C SER A 92 10.82 -1.75 1.02
N ILE A 93 10.43 -1.62 2.29
CA ILE A 93 9.19 -0.95 2.71
C ILE A 93 9.24 0.53 2.32
N LYS A 94 10.34 1.22 2.63
CA LYS A 94 10.56 2.63 2.27
C LYS A 94 10.50 2.85 0.77
N SER A 95 10.98 1.91 -0.05
CA SER A 95 10.81 1.94 -1.51
C SER A 95 9.33 1.98 -1.91
N GLN A 96 8.50 1.11 -1.34
CA GLN A 96 7.07 1.04 -1.70
C GLN A 96 6.29 2.25 -1.19
N VAL A 97 6.55 2.68 0.05
CA VAL A 97 5.93 3.88 0.64
C VAL A 97 6.38 5.13 -0.11
N GLY A 98 7.67 5.24 -0.43
CA GLY A 98 8.23 6.35 -1.22
C GLY A 98 7.60 6.44 -2.60
N TYR A 99 7.35 5.30 -3.26
CA TYR A 99 6.62 5.29 -4.53
C TYR A 99 5.19 5.83 -4.33
N ILE A 100 4.46 5.33 -3.33
CA ILE A 100 3.07 5.75 -3.05
C ILE A 100 3.00 7.25 -2.74
N LEU A 101 3.99 7.78 -2.02
CA LEU A 101 4.00 9.18 -1.58
C LEU A 101 4.61 10.16 -2.60
N GLY A 102 5.07 9.68 -3.75
CA GLY A 102 5.60 10.56 -4.81
C GLY A 102 7.10 10.84 -4.75
N VAL A 103 7.85 10.14 -3.90
CA VAL A 103 9.31 10.33 -3.74
C VAL A 103 10.10 9.67 -4.86
N SER A 104 9.64 8.51 -5.33
CA SER A 104 10.41 7.66 -6.26
C SER A 104 9.60 7.20 -7.48
N ASN A 105 8.40 7.73 -7.70
CA ASN A 105 7.64 7.43 -8.92
C ASN A 105 7.93 8.44 -10.02
N LEU A 106 7.75 8.02 -11.28
CA LEU A 106 8.18 8.76 -12.48
C LEU A 106 7.52 10.13 -12.67
N ILE A 107 6.39 10.37 -12.01
CA ILE A 107 5.60 11.61 -12.15
C ILE A 107 5.67 12.49 -10.90
N ASN A 108 6.49 12.14 -9.91
CA ASN A 108 6.67 12.87 -8.64
C ASN A 108 5.33 13.25 -7.99
N MET A 109 4.35 12.35 -8.05
CA MET A 109 2.98 12.58 -7.61
C MET A 109 2.67 11.69 -6.41
N SER A 110 2.12 12.24 -5.35
CA SER A 110 1.61 11.39 -4.27
C SER A 110 0.32 10.74 -4.70
N TYR A 111 0.15 9.45 -4.42
CA TYR A 111 -1.14 8.75 -4.52
C TYR A 111 -1.96 8.85 -3.23
N MET A 112 -1.48 9.59 -2.22
CA MET A 112 -2.27 10.00 -1.05
C MET A 112 -2.87 11.39 -1.31
N VAL A 113 -4.19 11.47 -1.32
CA VAL A 113 -4.95 12.69 -1.55
C VAL A 113 -4.64 13.70 -0.44
N GLY A 114 -4.41 14.97 -0.82
CA GLY A 114 -4.07 16.04 0.10
C GLY A 114 -2.58 16.10 0.48
N PHE A 115 -1.77 15.12 0.07
CA PHE A 115 -0.35 15.04 0.36
C PHE A 115 0.47 15.16 -0.93
N GLY A 116 1.70 15.69 -0.87
CA GLY A 116 2.63 15.71 -2.00
C GLY A 116 3.23 17.08 -2.28
N ASN A 117 4.41 17.07 -2.90
CA ASN A 117 5.13 18.30 -3.19
C ASN A 117 4.32 19.20 -4.14
N GLY A 118 4.23 20.50 -3.82
CA GLY A 118 3.45 21.47 -4.61
C GLY A 118 1.97 21.12 -4.78
N GLY A 119 1.41 20.25 -3.92
CA GLY A 119 0.01 19.79 -4.05
C GLY A 119 -0.23 18.85 -5.23
N ASN A 120 0.79 18.11 -5.66
CA ASN A 120 0.70 17.12 -6.73
C ASN A 120 0.14 15.78 -6.22
N TYR A 121 -1.19 15.63 -6.29
CA TYR A 121 -1.95 14.44 -5.91
C TYR A 121 -3.26 14.33 -6.71
N PRO A 122 -3.97 13.17 -6.68
CA PRO A 122 -5.19 12.96 -7.45
C PRO A 122 -6.29 13.89 -6.97
N LYS A 123 -6.75 14.77 -7.86
CA LYS A 123 -7.81 15.73 -7.54
C LYS A 123 -9.20 15.27 -7.93
N GLN A 124 -9.32 14.17 -8.67
CA GLN A 124 -10.59 13.59 -9.09
C GLN A 124 -10.61 12.11 -8.71
N ILE A 125 -10.98 11.83 -7.46
CA ILE A 125 -11.11 10.48 -6.93
C ILE A 125 -12.56 9.99 -7.04
N HIS A 126 -12.74 8.69 -7.17
CA HIS A 126 -14.06 8.06 -7.17
C HIS A 126 -14.61 7.95 -5.74
N HIS A 127 -15.10 9.07 -5.20
CA HIS A 127 -15.72 9.13 -3.87
C HIS A 127 -16.87 10.12 -3.87
N ARG A 128 -18.10 9.66 -3.57
CA ARG A 128 -19.32 10.48 -3.66
C ARG A 128 -19.21 11.79 -2.87
N GLY A 129 -18.79 11.72 -1.61
CA GLY A 129 -18.65 12.91 -0.76
C GLY A 129 -17.51 13.84 -1.18
N ALA A 130 -16.58 13.37 -2.02
CA ALA A 130 -15.54 14.23 -2.58
C ALA A 130 -16.06 14.92 -3.85
N SER A 131 -16.73 14.16 -4.73
CA SER A 131 -17.20 14.62 -6.05
C SER A 131 -18.41 15.53 -6.02
N MET A 132 -19.30 15.41 -5.02
CA MET A 132 -20.51 16.23 -4.91
C MET A 132 -20.27 17.46 -4.04
N ILE A 133 -20.92 18.59 -4.37
CA ILE A 133 -20.84 19.79 -3.54
C ILE A 133 -21.33 19.53 -2.11
N SER A 134 -20.64 20.11 -1.13
CA SER A 134 -21.03 20.01 0.27
C SER A 134 -22.28 20.85 0.54
N ILE A 135 -23.18 20.34 1.38
CA ILE A 135 -24.35 21.08 1.88
C ILE A 135 -23.98 22.39 2.59
N LYS A 136 -22.74 22.47 3.12
CA LYS A 136 -22.21 23.68 3.75
C LYS A 136 -21.89 24.79 2.73
N LYS A 137 -21.74 24.43 1.45
CA LYS A 137 -21.43 25.36 0.35
C LYS A 137 -22.66 25.64 -0.50
N ASP A 138 -23.46 24.62 -0.77
CA ASP A 138 -24.72 24.73 -1.49
C ASP A 138 -25.77 23.82 -0.83
N ALA A 139 -26.83 24.42 -0.30
CA ALA A 139 -27.88 23.71 0.42
C ALA A 139 -28.93 23.07 -0.51
N ILE A 140 -28.85 23.28 -1.82
CA ILE A 140 -29.78 22.69 -2.79
C ILE A 140 -29.64 21.16 -2.75
N PRO A 141 -30.74 20.41 -2.49
CA PRO A 141 -30.68 18.96 -2.47
C PRO A 141 -30.27 18.39 -3.84
N VAL A 142 -29.21 17.59 -3.86
CA VAL A 142 -28.82 16.85 -5.06
C VAL A 142 -29.61 15.56 -5.15
N THR A 143 -30.42 15.40 -6.20
CA THR A 143 -31.19 14.18 -6.45
C THR A 143 -30.27 13.01 -6.83
N CYS A 144 -30.75 11.77 -6.69
CA CYS A 144 -29.96 10.59 -7.11
C CYS A 144 -29.48 10.70 -8.57
N LYS A 145 -30.36 11.11 -9.48
CA LYS A 145 -30.05 11.29 -10.90
C LYS A 145 -29.14 12.50 -11.15
N GLY A 146 -29.42 13.63 -10.49
CA GLY A 146 -28.58 14.83 -10.56
C GLY A 146 -27.15 14.59 -10.08
N GLY A 147 -26.96 13.72 -9.09
CA GLY A 147 -25.63 13.28 -8.66
C GLY A 147 -24.80 12.65 -9.80
N PHE A 148 -25.43 11.85 -10.66
CA PHE A 148 -24.75 11.26 -11.82
C PHE A 148 -24.54 12.28 -12.94
N GLU A 149 -25.59 13.02 -13.29
CA GLU A 149 -25.57 13.95 -14.43
C GLU A 149 -24.63 15.14 -14.21
N GLU A 150 -24.61 15.70 -12.99
CA GLU A 150 -23.84 16.92 -12.71
C GLU A 150 -22.45 16.67 -12.13
N TRP A 151 -22.27 15.57 -11.37
CA TRP A 151 -21.06 15.38 -10.54
C TRP A 151 -20.24 14.16 -10.94
N PHE A 152 -20.86 13.02 -11.24
CA PHE A 152 -20.13 11.78 -11.54
C PHE A 152 -19.29 11.86 -12.83
N HIS A 153 -19.86 12.40 -13.90
CA HIS A 153 -19.17 12.52 -15.20
C HIS A 153 -18.37 13.81 -15.35
N LYS A 154 -18.34 14.66 -14.32
CA LYS A 154 -17.70 15.97 -14.38
C LYS A 154 -16.18 15.83 -14.49
N ASN A 155 -15.60 16.28 -15.60
CA ASN A 155 -14.15 16.30 -15.81
C ASN A 155 -13.50 17.52 -15.15
N ALA A 156 -13.58 17.58 -13.82
CA ALA A 156 -12.99 18.64 -13.01
C ALA A 156 -12.49 18.07 -11.67
N PRO A 157 -11.60 18.77 -10.96
CA PRO A 157 -11.28 18.46 -9.57
C PRO A 157 -12.54 18.33 -8.72
N ASN A 158 -12.54 17.35 -7.82
CA ASN A 158 -13.57 17.15 -6.81
C ASN A 158 -13.69 18.42 -5.95
N PRO A 159 -14.92 18.90 -5.66
CA PRO A 159 -15.15 20.10 -4.85
C PRO A 159 -14.68 19.96 -3.40
N ASN A 160 -14.58 18.74 -2.86
CA ASN A 160 -14.05 18.48 -1.52
C ASN A 160 -12.81 17.58 -1.61
N VAL A 161 -11.74 17.98 -0.92
CA VAL A 161 -10.53 17.16 -0.79
C VAL A 161 -10.79 16.09 0.28
N LEU A 162 -10.50 14.83 -0.05
CA LEU A 162 -10.59 13.71 0.89
C LEU A 162 -9.19 13.40 1.43
N ASP A 163 -8.70 14.23 2.35
CA ASP A 163 -7.34 14.15 2.86
C ASP A 163 -7.03 12.75 3.44
N GLY A 164 -5.86 12.22 3.09
CA GLY A 164 -5.36 10.93 3.56
C GLY A 164 -5.88 9.71 2.79
N ALA A 165 -6.84 9.86 1.88
CA ALA A 165 -7.26 8.76 1.03
C ALA A 165 -6.10 8.32 0.13
N VAL A 166 -5.76 7.02 0.16
CA VAL A 166 -4.72 6.45 -0.71
C VAL A 166 -5.38 5.73 -1.86
N VAL A 167 -5.06 6.12 -3.08
CA VAL A 167 -5.61 5.53 -4.30
C VAL A 167 -4.56 4.74 -5.05
N SER A 168 -5.00 3.83 -5.92
CA SER A 168 -4.08 3.15 -6.84
C SER A 168 -3.75 4.03 -8.03
N PRO A 169 -2.49 4.01 -8.52
CA PRO A 169 -2.18 4.53 -9.84
C PRO A 169 -3.03 3.84 -10.91
N ARG A 170 -3.39 4.59 -11.94
CA ARG A 170 -3.88 4.02 -13.19
C ARG A 170 -2.64 3.54 -13.95
N LEU A 171 -2.36 2.25 -13.86
CA LEU A 171 -1.22 1.58 -14.48
C LEU A 171 -1.59 1.02 -15.86
#